data_AF-A0AB39BNV5-F1
#
_entry.id   AF-A0AB39BNV5-F1
#
_cell.length_a   1.000
_cell.length_b   1.000
_cell.length_c   1.000
_cell.angle_alpha   90.00
_cell.angle_beta   90.00
_cell.angle_gamma   90.00
#
_symmetry.space_group_name_H-M   'P 1'
#
loop_
_entity.id
_entity.type
_entity.pdbx_description
1 polymer ?
#
loop_
_entity_poly.entity_id
_entity_poly.type
_entity_poly.pdbx_seq_one_letter_code
_entity_poly.pdbx_strand_id
1 'polypeptide(L)'
;MNTINQDVIDQLWNEACELAEKEQYIVTLKSRKKSPVIEITNDYIRLQLENGNSDAKIRKDHFVSVLGTLNDKKKIQQRDTKGTEERYVLGLMSMMPYFERKVTGATPNYFITLRDELIQKLLVNKV
;
A
#
# COMPACT_ATOMS: atom_id res chain seq x y z
N MET A 1 -17.35 11.53 -5.91
CA MET A 1 -16.10 10.81 -5.60
C MET A 1 -15.02 11.37 -6.48
N ASN A 2 -13.84 11.71 -5.95
CA ASN A 2 -12.72 12.12 -6.80
C ASN A 2 -12.12 10.85 -7.42
N THR A 3 -12.38 10.62 -8.69
CA THR A 3 -11.86 9.46 -9.42
C THR A 3 -10.35 9.63 -9.59
N ILE A 4 -9.59 8.65 -9.12
CA ILE A 4 -8.15 8.58 -9.37
C ILE A 4 -7.94 8.16 -10.83
N ASN A 5 -7.01 8.81 -11.52
CA ASN A 5 -6.67 8.46 -12.90
C ASN A 5 -6.08 7.03 -13.00
N GLN A 6 -6.55 6.26 -13.99
CA GLN A 6 -6.16 4.86 -14.18
C GLN A 6 -4.67 4.68 -14.53
N ASP A 7 -4.09 5.55 -15.35
CA ASP A 7 -2.67 5.48 -15.71
C ASP A 7 -1.79 5.70 -14.47
N VAL A 8 -2.21 6.58 -13.55
CA VAL A 8 -1.51 6.80 -12.28
C VAL A 8 -1.61 5.57 -11.38
N ILE A 9 -2.77 4.92 -11.32
CA ILE A 9 -2.94 3.65 -10.59
C ILE A 9 -2.00 2.58 -11.16
N ASP A 10 -1.93 2.48 -12.47
CA ASP A 10 -1.13 1.47 -13.15
C ASP A 10 0.36 1.69 -12.92
N GLN A 11 0.83 2.95 -13.01
CA GLN A 11 2.21 3.31 -12.68
C GLN A 11 2.56 2.99 -11.23
N LEU A 12 1.72 3.42 -10.27
CA LEU A 12 1.96 3.15 -8.85
C LEU A 12 1.96 1.65 -8.53
N TRP A 13 1.09 0.87 -9.17
CA TRP A 13 1.07 -0.57 -9.01
C TRP A 13 2.34 -1.24 -9.55
N ASN A 14 2.80 -0.83 -10.72
CA ASN A 14 4.02 -1.36 -11.31
C ASN A 14 5.25 -1.05 -10.43
N GLU A 15 5.37 0.20 -9.97
CA GLU A 15 6.44 0.60 -9.03
C GLU A 15 6.36 -0.19 -7.71
N ALA A 16 5.16 -0.49 -7.23
CA ALA A 16 4.98 -1.31 -6.04
C ALA A 16 5.43 -2.76 -6.25
N CYS A 17 5.19 -3.33 -7.44
CA CYS A 17 5.68 -4.65 -7.84
C CYS A 17 7.21 -4.66 -7.95
N GLU A 18 7.81 -3.69 -8.64
CA GLU A 18 9.27 -3.54 -8.76
C GLU A 18 9.94 -3.38 -7.39
N LEU A 19 9.32 -2.62 -6.49
CA LEU A 19 9.81 -2.47 -5.12
C LEU A 19 9.76 -3.78 -4.35
N ALA A 20 8.65 -4.53 -4.45
CA ALA A 20 8.52 -5.83 -3.82
C ALA A 20 9.52 -6.85 -4.39
N GLU A 21 9.79 -6.79 -5.68
CA GLU A 21 10.81 -7.61 -6.35
C GLU A 21 12.21 -7.24 -5.87
N LYS A 22 12.52 -5.96 -5.74
CA LYS A 22 13.83 -5.51 -5.28
C LYS A 22 14.07 -5.85 -3.80
N GLU A 23 13.09 -5.57 -2.94
CA GLU A 23 13.25 -5.75 -1.50
C GLU A 23 13.07 -7.20 -1.06
N GLN A 24 12.35 -8.03 -1.83
CA GLN A 24 12.04 -9.43 -1.53
C GLN A 24 11.23 -9.65 -0.24
N TYR A 25 10.67 -8.57 0.32
CA TYR A 25 9.74 -8.61 1.45
C TYR A 25 8.80 -7.40 1.44
N ILE A 26 7.68 -7.52 2.15
CA ILE A 26 6.80 -6.40 2.49
C ILE A 26 6.73 -6.27 4.02
N VAL A 27 6.92 -5.05 4.53
CA VAL A 27 6.78 -4.79 5.97
C VAL A 27 5.32 -4.73 6.38
N THR A 28 5.02 -5.08 7.62
CA THR A 28 3.74 -4.68 8.23
C THR A 28 3.70 -3.16 8.45
N LEU A 29 2.52 -2.54 8.56
CA LEU A 29 2.41 -1.09 8.82
C LEU A 29 3.15 -0.64 10.09
N LYS A 30 3.21 -1.50 11.12
CA LYS A 30 3.98 -1.23 12.34
C LYS A 30 5.50 -1.41 12.15
N SER A 31 5.91 -1.93 10.99
CA SER A 31 7.26 -2.31 10.56
C SER A 31 8.02 -3.18 11.54
N ARG A 32 7.30 -3.99 12.31
CA ARG A 32 7.88 -4.95 13.26
C ARG A 32 8.15 -6.32 12.64
N LYS A 33 7.50 -6.60 11.51
CA LYS A 33 7.57 -7.87 10.80
C LYS A 33 7.77 -7.60 9.31
N LYS A 34 8.59 -8.45 8.69
CA LYS A 34 8.81 -8.54 7.25
C LYS A 34 8.18 -9.85 6.77
N SER A 35 7.28 -9.76 5.80
CA SER A 35 6.70 -10.92 5.14
C SER A 35 7.45 -11.15 3.83
N PRO A 36 8.15 -12.29 3.66
CA PRO A 36 8.87 -12.60 2.42
C PRO A 36 7.94 -12.60 1.22
N VAL A 37 8.43 -12.10 0.08
CA VAL A 37 7.75 -12.23 -1.21
C VAL A 37 8.09 -13.59 -1.79
N ILE A 38 7.07 -14.35 -2.20
CA ILE A 38 7.22 -15.68 -2.81
C ILE A 38 7.12 -15.59 -4.33
N GLU A 39 6.21 -14.75 -4.83
CA GLU A 39 5.84 -14.71 -6.24
C GLU A 39 5.30 -13.32 -6.58
N ILE A 40 5.68 -12.82 -7.75
CA ILE A 40 5.14 -11.58 -8.31
C ILE A 40 4.65 -11.87 -9.71
N THR A 41 3.45 -11.38 -10.00
CA THR A 41 2.85 -11.35 -11.34
C THR A 41 2.24 -9.97 -11.56
N ASN A 42 1.81 -9.68 -12.79
CA ASN A 42 1.12 -8.43 -13.09
C ASN A 42 -0.17 -8.25 -12.26
N ASP A 43 -0.79 -9.36 -11.82
CA ASP A 43 -2.07 -9.34 -11.11
C ASP A 43 -1.92 -9.32 -9.59
N TYR A 44 -0.80 -9.82 -9.06
CA TYR A 44 -0.60 -9.97 -7.61
C TYR A 44 0.86 -10.10 -7.15
N ILE A 45 1.05 -9.78 -5.86
CA ILE A 45 2.22 -10.10 -5.05
C ILE A 45 1.80 -11.12 -3.99
N ARG A 46 2.46 -12.28 -3.96
CA ARG A 46 2.22 -13.36 -3.00
C ARG A 46 3.24 -13.29 -1.87
N LEU A 47 2.77 -13.33 -0.63
CA LEU A 47 3.59 -13.24 0.57
C LEU A 47 3.54 -14.50 1.40
N GLN A 48 4.66 -14.85 2.03
CA GLN A 48 4.70 -15.87 3.08
C GLN A 48 4.33 -15.26 4.42
N LEU A 49 3.36 -15.85 5.11
CA LEU A 49 3.03 -15.50 6.49
C LEU A 49 3.76 -16.44 7.46
N GLU A 50 4.12 -15.94 8.64
CA GLU A 50 4.90 -16.66 9.66
C GLU A 50 4.26 -17.98 10.13
N ASN A 51 2.97 -18.19 9.87
CA ASN A 51 2.24 -19.40 10.26
C ASN A 51 2.48 -20.59 9.29
N GLY A 52 3.36 -20.44 8.29
CA GLY A 52 3.87 -21.51 7.42
C GLY A 52 2.88 -22.07 6.38
N ASN A 53 1.59 -22.07 6.71
CA ASN A 53 0.52 -22.70 5.92
C ASN A 53 -0.43 -21.71 5.23
N SER A 54 -0.24 -20.40 5.47
CA SER A 54 -1.09 -19.35 4.91
C SER A 54 -0.24 -18.33 4.18
N ASP A 55 -0.63 -18.04 2.95
CA ASP A 55 -0.09 -16.97 2.12
C ASP A 55 -1.09 -15.81 2.04
N ALA A 56 -0.58 -14.59 1.89
CA ALA A 56 -1.40 -13.44 1.52
C ALA A 56 -1.19 -13.12 0.05
N LYS A 57 -2.28 -12.82 -0.67
CA LYS A 57 -2.23 -12.49 -2.10
C LYS A 57 -2.68 -11.04 -2.31
N ILE A 58 -1.73 -10.12 -2.33
CA ILE A 58 -2.01 -8.71 -2.59
C ILE A 58 -2.29 -8.55 -4.07
N ARG A 59 -3.50 -8.18 -4.43
CA ARG A 59 -3.91 -7.90 -5.80
C ARG A 59 -4.01 -6.40 -6.02
N LYS A 60 -4.03 -6.00 -7.29
CA LYS A 60 -4.19 -4.60 -7.71
C LYS A 60 -5.50 -3.97 -7.21
N ASP A 61 -6.59 -4.74 -7.11
CA ASP A 61 -7.87 -4.26 -6.56
C ASP A 61 -7.77 -3.89 -5.06
N HIS A 62 -7.03 -4.65 -4.27
CA HIS A 62 -6.71 -4.32 -2.88
C HIS A 62 -5.90 -3.01 -2.82
N PHE A 63 -4.94 -2.83 -3.73
CA PHE A 63 -4.15 -1.60 -3.83
C PHE A 63 -5.04 -0.38 -4.15
N VAL A 64 -5.91 -0.50 -5.16
CA VAL A 64 -6.86 0.54 -5.58
C VAL A 64 -7.82 0.90 -4.45
N SER A 65 -8.36 -0.09 -3.73
CA SER A 65 -9.26 0.12 -2.59
C SER A 65 -8.61 0.96 -1.48
N VAL A 66 -7.37 0.61 -1.11
CA VAL A 66 -6.61 1.35 -0.09
C VAL A 66 -6.25 2.74 -0.57
N LEU A 67 -5.82 2.88 -1.83
CA LEU A 67 -5.49 4.18 -2.41
C LEU A 67 -6.71 5.10 -2.48
N GLY A 68 -7.88 4.57 -2.85
CA GLY A 68 -9.15 5.30 -2.85
C GLY A 68 -9.51 5.81 -1.46
N THR A 69 -9.44 4.93 -0.45
CA THR A 69 -9.69 5.30 0.95
C THR A 69 -8.71 6.36 1.44
N LEU A 70 -7.44 6.25 1.06
CA LEU A 70 -6.42 7.25 1.38
C LEU A 70 -6.69 8.59 0.68
N ASN A 71 -7.09 8.58 -0.59
CA ASN A 71 -7.44 9.80 -1.32
C ASN A 71 -8.62 10.55 -0.68
N ASP A 72 -9.62 9.80 -0.20
CA ASP A 72 -10.81 10.37 0.45
C ASP A 72 -10.50 10.91 1.84
N LYS A 73 -9.77 10.16 2.67
CA LYS A 73 -9.50 10.52 4.07
C LYS A 73 -8.25 11.38 4.26
N LYS A 74 -7.40 11.50 3.24
CA LYS A 74 -6.03 12.08 3.27
C LYS A 74 -5.03 11.40 4.20
N LYS A 75 -5.51 10.54 5.10
CA LYS A 75 -4.74 9.66 5.95
C LYS A 75 -5.51 8.36 6.20
N ILE A 76 -4.81 7.25 6.27
CA ILE A 76 -5.40 5.94 6.52
C ILE A 76 -4.58 5.17 7.55
N GLN A 77 -5.23 4.30 8.32
CA GLN A 77 -4.60 3.40 9.31
C GLN A 77 -5.20 2.00 9.19
N GLN A 78 -4.61 1.03 9.89
CA GLN A 78 -5.00 -0.38 9.82
C GLN A 78 -6.50 -0.65 10.05
N ARG A 79 -7.18 0.12 10.92
CA ARG A 79 -8.62 -0.06 11.20
C ARG A 79 -9.53 0.43 10.07
N ASP A 80 -9.00 1.24 9.16
CA ASP A 80 -9.74 1.71 8.00
C ASP A 80 -9.74 0.67 6.87
N THR A 81 -8.93 -0.39 6.99
CA THR A 81 -8.85 -1.50 6.04
C THR A 81 -9.45 -2.77 6.65
N LYS A 82 -10.22 -3.53 5.87
CA LYS A 82 -11.03 -4.65 6.38
C LYS A 82 -10.35 -6.03 6.29
N GLY A 83 -9.38 -6.25 5.40
CA GLY A 83 -8.72 -7.55 5.21
C GLY A 83 -7.24 -7.58 5.58
N THR A 84 -6.64 -8.76 5.47
CA THR A 84 -5.20 -8.97 5.75
C THR A 84 -4.35 -8.37 4.63
N GLU A 85 -4.79 -8.54 3.39
CA GLU A 85 -4.13 -8.10 2.17
C GLU A 85 -4.05 -6.57 2.11
N GLU A 86 -5.13 -5.86 2.42
CA GLU A 86 -5.13 -4.39 2.46
C GLU A 86 -4.19 -3.85 3.56
N ARG A 87 -3.99 -4.59 4.65
CA ARG A 87 -3.01 -4.22 5.68
C ARG A 87 -1.58 -4.38 5.19
N TYR A 88 -1.33 -5.36 4.33
CA TYR A 88 -0.06 -5.50 3.63
C TYR A 88 0.11 -4.44 2.55
N VAL A 89 -0.97 -3.99 1.89
CA VAL A 89 -0.91 -2.81 1.02
C VAL A 89 -0.47 -1.57 1.80
N LEU A 90 -0.99 -1.33 3.02
CA LEU A 90 -0.51 -0.23 3.87
C LEU A 90 0.98 -0.34 4.17
N GLY A 91 1.45 -1.57 4.40
CA GLY A 91 2.86 -1.89 4.55
C GLY A 91 3.69 -1.56 3.31
N LEU A 92 3.24 -2.01 2.15
CA LEU A 92 3.87 -1.76 0.85
C LEU A 92 3.93 -0.27 0.54
N MET A 93 2.82 0.45 0.69
CA MET A 93 2.77 1.91 0.54
C MET A 93 3.78 2.58 1.47
N SER A 94 3.92 2.13 2.71
CA SER A 94 4.90 2.71 3.66
C SER A 94 6.36 2.60 3.21
N MET A 95 6.67 1.67 2.29
CA MET A 95 8.00 1.47 1.71
C MET A 95 8.19 2.31 0.44
N MET A 96 7.12 2.75 -0.21
CA MET A 96 7.17 3.55 -1.43
C MET A 96 7.46 5.02 -1.12
N PRO A 97 8.25 5.72 -1.95
CA PRO A 97 8.74 7.06 -1.66
C PRO A 97 7.65 8.14 -1.61
N TYR A 98 6.49 7.91 -2.23
CA TYR A 98 5.39 8.86 -2.32
C TYR A 98 4.46 8.88 -1.11
N PHE A 99 4.61 7.89 -0.23
CA PHE A 99 3.81 7.80 0.97
C PHE A 99 4.68 8.10 2.17
N GLU A 100 4.02 8.51 3.24
CA GLU A 100 4.68 8.82 4.49
C GLU A 100 3.99 8.05 5.61
N ARG A 101 4.79 7.30 6.37
CA ARG A 101 4.34 6.62 7.57
C ARG A 101 4.50 7.54 8.77
N LYS A 102 3.38 7.99 9.35
CA LYS A 102 3.35 8.83 10.56
C LYS A 102 3.02 8.00 11.79
N VAL A 103 3.67 8.30 12.91
CA VAL A 103 3.36 7.72 14.21
C VAL A 103 2.94 8.86 15.14
N THR A 104 1.78 8.73 15.79
CA THR A 104 1.25 9.78 16.67
C THR A 104 0.76 9.23 18.00
N GLY A 105 0.84 10.04 19.05
CA GLY A 105 0.25 9.77 20.37
C GLY A 105 1.16 8.97 21.32
N ALA A 106 0.79 8.95 22.61
CA ALA A 106 1.49 8.17 23.64
C ALA A 106 1.33 6.66 23.44
N THR A 107 0.17 6.23 22.91
CA THR A 107 -0.01 4.90 22.32
C THR A 107 0.17 5.01 20.80
N PRO A 108 1.09 4.25 20.18
CA PRO A 108 1.50 4.50 18.80
C PRO A 108 0.38 4.14 17.82
N ASN A 109 -0.22 5.19 17.23
CA ASN A 109 -1.11 5.07 16.08
C ASN A 109 -0.30 5.29 14.79
N TYR A 110 -0.41 4.36 13.85
CA TYR A 110 0.33 4.38 12.59
C TYR A 110 -0.59 4.79 11.45
N PHE A 111 -0.19 5.83 10.71
CA PHE A 111 -0.92 6.34 9.56
C PHE A 111 -0.06 6.31 8.31
N ILE A 112 -0.72 6.14 7.16
CA ILE A 112 -0.17 6.43 5.84
C ILE A 112 -0.82 7.72 5.34
N THR A 113 0.01 8.65 4.84
CA THR A 113 -0.41 9.85 4.11
C THR A 113 0.27 9.91 2.75
N LEU A 114 -0.32 10.62 1.79
CA LEU A 114 0.34 10.96 0.54
C LEU A 114 1.30 12.13 0.76
N ARG A 115 2.45 12.13 0.08
CA ARG A 115 3.29 13.32 -0.09
C ARG A 115 2.70 14.23 -1.17
N ASP A 116 2.96 15.53 -1.05
CA ASP A 116 2.33 16.56 -1.91
C ASP A 116 2.59 16.36 -3.41
N GLU A 117 3.75 15.83 -3.80
CA GLU A 117 4.10 15.55 -5.20
C GLU A 117 3.15 14.55 -5.88
N LEU A 118 2.67 13.54 -5.14
CA LEU A 118 1.74 12.55 -5.67
C LEU A 118 0.32 13.11 -5.75
N ILE A 119 -0.05 14.03 -4.86
CA ILE A 119 -1.32 14.76 -4.94
C ILE A 119 -1.40 15.52 -6.27
N GLN A 120 -0.31 16.15 -6.72
CA GLN A 120 -0.27 16.80 -8.03
C GLN A 120 -0.52 15.78 -9.15
N LYS A 121 0.19 14.65 -9.19
CA LYS A 121 -0.02 13.59 -10.19
C LYS A 121 -1.47 13.07 -10.21
N LEU A 122 -2.09 12.90 -9.04
CA LEU A 122 -3.48 12.42 -8.91
C LEU A 122 -4.53 13.46 -9.33
N LEU A 123 -4.23 14.77 -9.20
CA LEU A 123 -5.16 15.87 -9.50
C LEU A 123 -5.07 16.38 -10.94
N VAL A 124 -3.98 16.10 -11.67
CA VAL A 124 -3.69 16.70 -12.99
C VAL A 124 -4.65 16.25 -14.10
N ASN A 125 -5.45 15.20 -13.92
CA ASN A 125 -6.44 14.77 -14.92
C ASN A 125 -7.89 15.11 -14.54
N LYS A 126 -8.12 16.37 -14.12
CA LYS A 126 -9.40 17.03 -14.39
C LYS A 126 -9.30 17.75 -15.73
N VAL A 127 -9.53 17.02 -16.82
CA VAL A 127 -9.96 17.63 -18.09
C VAL A 127 -11.44 17.36 -18.24
#